data_AF-A0AAV2BJ42-F1
#
_entry.id   AF-A0AAV2BJ42-F1
#
_cell.length_a   1.000
_cell.length_b   1.000
_cell.length_c   1.000
_cell.angle_alpha   90.00
_cell.angle_beta   90.00
_cell.angle_gamma   90.00
#
_symmetry.space_group_name_H-M   'P 1'
#
loop_
_entity.id
_entity.type
_entity.pdbx_description
1 polymer ?
#
loop_
_entity_poly.entity_id
_entity_poly.type
_entity_poly.pdbx_seq_one_letter_code
_entity_poly.pdbx_strand_id
1 'polypeptide(L)'
;MAAKRRKCVFNDDLKLKYTFIKESNNIDPNEVYCKKCGSTFSIANSGKNDIENHIKTVKHKRAVLAAIASSSMTYFKKKEFETAETKIAAAEGLWAYYTVMHNQSFRSMDCTCKLIKACLDAKFTCSRTKCEAIITDVLVSYANQILAEDLRNLWYALCSTGYFQHLWMQEPEGIFPNKAGHCD
;
A
#
# COMPACT_ATOMS: atom_id res chain seq x y z
N MET A 1 -34.31 2.26 41.54
CA MET A 1 -34.18 1.43 40.33
C MET A 1 -33.51 2.28 39.25
N ALA A 2 -32.29 1.95 38.83
CA ALA A 2 -31.61 2.69 37.77
C ALA A 2 -32.30 2.40 36.43
N ALA A 3 -32.68 3.45 35.69
CA ALA A 3 -33.37 3.32 34.40
C ALA A 3 -32.51 2.52 33.40
N LYS A 4 -33.11 1.49 32.79
CA LYS A 4 -32.47 0.67 31.74
C LYS A 4 -32.21 1.54 30.51
N ARG A 5 -30.96 1.96 30.31
CA ARG A 5 -30.55 2.76 29.15
C ARG A 5 -30.60 1.91 27.89
N ARG A 6 -31.08 2.48 26.77
CA ARG A 6 -31.09 1.81 25.46
C ARG A 6 -29.66 1.60 24.99
N LYS A 7 -29.37 0.43 24.41
CA LYS A 7 -28.06 0.16 23.82
C LYS A 7 -27.91 0.94 22.51
N CYS A 8 -26.75 1.56 22.30
CA CYS A 8 -26.44 2.24 21.04
C CYS A 8 -25.97 1.25 19.98
N VAL A 9 -26.58 1.31 18.80
CA VAL A 9 -26.18 0.56 17.60
C VAL A 9 -25.37 1.48 16.68
N PHE A 10 -24.45 0.92 15.91
CA PHE A 10 -23.61 1.65 14.98
C PHE A 10 -24.44 2.16 13.79
N ASN A 11 -24.77 3.47 13.81
CA ASN A 11 -25.57 4.12 12.76
C ASN A 11 -24.72 4.56 11.56
N ASP A 12 -25.34 4.76 10.40
CA ASP A 12 -24.65 5.21 9.18
C ASP A 12 -24.01 6.61 9.33
N ASP A 13 -24.57 7.48 10.18
CA ASP A 13 -23.96 8.77 10.53
C ASP A 13 -22.58 8.61 11.20
N LEU A 14 -22.41 7.55 12.00
CA LEU A 14 -21.13 7.25 12.65
C LEU A 14 -20.12 6.65 11.67
N LYS A 15 -20.59 5.89 10.67
CA LYS A 15 -19.75 5.38 9.56
C LYS A 15 -19.18 6.52 8.73
N LEU A 16 -20.03 7.48 8.35
CA LEU A 16 -19.62 8.66 7.57
C LEU A 16 -18.59 9.50 8.33
N LYS A 17 -18.80 9.71 9.63
CA LYS A 17 -17.89 10.52 10.45
C LYS A 17 -16.56 9.82 10.78
N TYR A 18 -16.58 8.49 10.95
CA TYR A 18 -15.41 7.71 11.39
C TYR A 18 -15.09 6.61 10.39
N THR A 19 -14.58 6.98 9.21
CA THR A 19 -14.26 6.04 8.10
C THR A 19 -13.23 4.96 8.46
N PHE A 20 -12.47 5.14 9.55
CA PHE A 20 -11.47 4.18 10.02
C PHE A 20 -12.05 3.10 10.97
N ILE A 21 -13.33 3.20 11.31
CA ILE A 21 -14.06 2.24 12.16
C ILE A 21 -14.95 1.40 11.26
N LYS A 22 -14.90 0.09 11.45
CA LYS A 22 -15.73 -0.89 10.74
C LYS A 22 -16.57 -1.68 11.75
N GLU A 23 -17.67 -2.24 11.29
CA GLU A 23 -18.40 -3.24 12.04
C GLU A 23 -17.51 -4.47 12.23
N SER A 24 -17.54 -5.08 13.42
CA SER A 24 -16.80 -6.32 13.64
C SER A 24 -17.52 -7.48 12.95
N ASN A 25 -16.78 -8.48 12.46
CA ASN A 25 -17.37 -9.70 11.88
C ASN A 25 -18.02 -10.62 12.93
N ASN A 26 -17.98 -10.25 14.22
CA ASN A 26 -18.51 -11.07 15.30
C ASN A 26 -19.99 -10.80 15.58
N ILE A 27 -20.59 -11.78 16.27
CA ILE A 27 -22.00 -12.01 16.58
C ILE A 27 -22.70 -10.83 17.29
N ASP A 28 -21.96 -9.86 17.84
CA ASP A 28 -22.51 -8.74 18.59
C ASP A 28 -22.65 -7.45 17.75
N PRO A 29 -23.88 -6.96 17.48
CA PRO A 29 -24.11 -5.76 16.67
C PRO A 29 -23.62 -4.46 17.31
N ASN A 30 -23.08 -4.54 18.53
CA ASN A 30 -22.60 -3.39 19.30
C ASN A 30 -21.06 -3.33 19.37
N GLU A 31 -20.35 -4.26 18.75
CA GLU A 31 -18.89 -4.26 18.69
C GLU A 31 -18.38 -3.70 17.36
N VAL A 32 -17.44 -2.77 17.46
CA VAL A 32 -16.79 -2.17 16.29
C VAL A 32 -15.28 -2.43 16.31
N TYR A 33 -14.71 -2.45 15.12
CA TYR A 33 -13.29 -2.65 14.87
C TYR A 33 -12.62 -1.35 14.42
N CYS A 34 -11.53 -0.98 15.09
CA CYS A 34 -10.69 0.15 14.67
C CYS A 34 -9.56 -0.32 13.76
N LYS A 35 -9.57 0.12 12.49
CA LYS A 35 -8.51 -0.21 11.51
C LYS A 35 -7.14 0.35 11.90
N LYS A 36 -7.11 1.49 12.60
CA LYS A 36 -5.85 2.13 13.03
C LYS A 36 -5.20 1.42 14.21
N CYS A 37 -5.99 0.89 15.14
CA CYS A 37 -5.48 0.24 16.35
C CYS A 37 -5.41 -1.28 16.27
N GLY A 38 -6.08 -1.87 15.28
CA GLY A 38 -6.24 -3.32 15.18
C GLY A 38 -7.02 -3.94 16.33
N SER A 39 -7.93 -3.19 16.97
CA SER A 39 -8.66 -3.63 18.16
C SER A 39 -10.16 -3.46 18.03
N THR A 40 -10.91 -4.43 18.57
CA THR A 40 -12.36 -4.34 18.76
C THR A 40 -12.70 -3.64 20.07
N PHE A 41 -13.81 -2.90 20.11
CA PHE A 41 -14.37 -2.31 21.32
C PHE A 41 -15.90 -2.14 21.19
N SER A 42 -16.59 -2.13 22.32
CA SER A 42 -18.06 -2.06 22.36
C SER A 42 -18.57 -0.60 22.45
N ILE A 43 -19.65 -0.30 21.72
CA ILE A 43 -20.30 1.02 21.65
C ILE A 43 -21.63 1.06 22.43
N ALA A 44 -22.03 -0.08 23.01
CA ALA A 44 -23.37 -0.30 23.57
C ALA A 44 -23.84 0.75 24.59
N ASN A 45 -22.94 1.36 25.37
CA ASN A 45 -23.32 2.21 26.49
C ASN A 45 -23.45 3.70 26.16
N SER A 46 -22.55 4.24 25.33
CA SER A 46 -22.45 5.69 25.12
C SER A 46 -22.19 6.08 23.66
N GLY A 47 -22.25 5.14 22.72
CA GLY A 47 -22.29 5.48 21.30
C GLY A 47 -21.02 6.21 20.84
N LYS A 48 -21.24 7.45 20.41
CA LYS A 48 -20.20 8.42 20.02
C LYS A 48 -19.15 8.68 21.10
N ASN A 49 -19.54 8.71 22.38
CA ASN A 49 -18.61 9.02 23.47
C ASN A 49 -17.58 7.90 23.66
N ASP A 50 -17.95 6.64 23.42
CA ASP A 50 -17.02 5.51 23.46
C ASP A 50 -15.97 5.61 22.34
N ILE A 51 -16.37 6.07 21.15
CA ILE A 51 -15.45 6.36 20.04
C ILE A 51 -14.48 7.50 20.40
N GLU A 52 -14.98 8.60 20.96
CA GLU A 52 -14.13 9.74 21.35
C GLU A 52 -13.16 9.36 22.48
N ASN A 53 -13.60 8.53 23.43
CA ASN A 53 -12.73 7.99 24.48
C ASN A 53 -11.69 7.03 23.90
N HIS A 54 -12.08 6.17 22.95
CA HIS A 54 -11.14 5.31 22.23
C HIS A 54 -10.02 6.13 21.56
N ILE A 55 -10.36 7.22 20.86
CA ILE A 55 -9.39 8.11 20.19
C ILE A 55 -8.41 8.73 21.20
N LYS A 56 -8.89 9.05 22.42
CA LYS A 56 -8.06 9.61 23.50
C LYS A 56 -7.10 8.59 24.12
N THR A 57 -7.35 7.28 23.97
CA THR A 57 -6.51 6.24 24.57
C THR A 57 -5.06 6.29 24.08
N VAL A 58 -4.14 5.91 24.96
CA VAL A 58 -2.70 5.81 24.63
C VAL A 58 -2.47 4.81 23.49
N LYS A 59 -3.24 3.72 23.45
CA LYS A 59 -3.15 2.71 22.37
C LYS A 59 -3.46 3.33 21.01
N HIS A 60 -4.53 4.12 20.90
CA HIS A 60 -4.88 4.79 19.65
C HIS A 60 -3.83 5.81 19.23
N LYS A 61 -3.42 6.69 20.14
CA LYS A 61 -2.38 7.69 19.86
C LYS A 61 -1.08 7.04 19.39
N ARG A 62 -0.62 5.99 20.07
CA ARG A 62 0.60 5.25 19.67
C ARG A 62 0.45 4.61 18.30
N ALA A 63 -0.70 4.01 17.99
CA ALA A 63 -0.92 3.38 16.69
C ALA A 63 -0.97 4.40 15.54
N VAL A 64 -1.57 5.58 15.77
CA VAL A 64 -1.57 6.69 14.80
C VAL A 64 -0.15 7.23 14.60
N LEU A 65 0.60 7.46 15.69
CA LEU A 65 1.98 7.93 15.61
C LEU A 65 2.89 6.92 14.89
N ALA A 66 2.72 5.62 15.16
CA ALA A 66 3.44 4.57 14.45
C ALA A 66 3.10 4.58 12.95
N ALA A 67 1.81 4.68 12.60
CA ALA A 67 1.40 4.75 11.19
C ALA A 67 1.96 5.99 10.46
N ILE A 68 2.09 7.13 11.15
CA ILE A 68 2.73 8.33 10.60
C ILE A 68 4.24 8.11 10.43
N ALA A 69 4.90 7.52 11.43
CA ALA A 69 6.33 7.21 11.36
C ALA A 69 6.69 6.16 10.30
N SER A 70 5.74 5.29 9.96
CA SER A 70 5.86 4.27 8.92
C SER A 70 5.51 4.76 7.51
N SER A 71 5.29 6.06 7.28
CA SER A 71 5.12 6.60 5.93
C SER A 71 6.29 6.13 5.06
N SER A 72 6.00 5.70 3.82
CA SER A 72 6.99 5.22 2.86
C SER A 72 8.24 6.09 2.93
N MET A 73 9.39 5.46 3.18
CA MET A 73 10.64 6.19 3.39
C MET A 73 10.95 6.99 2.12
N THR A 74 10.67 8.29 2.15
CA THR A 74 11.00 9.23 1.07
C THR A 74 12.51 9.44 1.09
N TYR A 75 13.25 8.49 0.55
CA TYR A 75 14.71 8.56 0.41
C TYR A 75 15.15 9.73 -0.49
N PHE A 76 14.25 10.17 -1.37
CA PHE A 76 14.48 11.27 -2.30
C PHE A 76 13.96 12.58 -1.71
N LYS A 77 14.77 13.23 -0.86
CA LYS A 77 14.41 14.51 -0.20
C LYS A 77 14.57 15.75 -1.08
N LYS A 78 15.24 15.64 -2.21
CA LYS A 78 15.47 16.75 -3.16
C LYS A 78 14.83 16.44 -4.50
N LYS A 79 14.19 17.46 -5.09
CA LYS A 79 13.55 17.40 -6.40
C LYS A 79 14.54 17.65 -7.56
N GLU A 80 15.65 18.31 -7.26
CA GLU A 80 16.74 18.59 -8.19
C GLU A 80 18.01 17.88 -7.72
N PHE A 81 18.64 17.12 -8.61
CA PHE A 81 19.85 16.36 -8.33
C PHE A 81 21.03 17.01 -9.05
N GLU A 82 22.13 17.19 -8.34
CA GLU A 82 23.40 17.56 -8.95
C GLU A 82 23.94 16.38 -9.78
N THR A 83 24.72 16.66 -10.83
CA THR A 83 25.27 15.62 -11.74
C THR A 83 26.12 14.56 -11.04
N ALA A 84 26.66 14.85 -9.85
CA ALA A 84 27.35 13.87 -9.01
C ALA A 84 26.38 12.97 -8.23
N GLU A 85 25.27 13.51 -7.73
CA GLU A 85 24.26 12.75 -6.97
C GLU A 85 23.50 11.77 -7.89
N THR A 86 23.29 12.12 -9.17
CA THR A 86 22.66 11.22 -10.15
C THR A 86 23.51 9.99 -10.45
N LYS A 87 24.84 10.14 -10.54
CA LYS A 87 25.76 9.01 -10.74
C LYS A 87 25.73 8.04 -9.57
N ILE A 88 25.68 8.57 -8.34
CA ILE A 88 25.58 7.74 -7.13
C ILE A 88 24.23 7.02 -7.11
N ALA A 89 23.13 7.70 -7.39
CA ALA A 89 21.80 7.09 -7.45
C ALA A 89 21.71 5.99 -8.53
N ALA A 90 22.32 6.20 -9.70
CA ALA A 90 22.40 5.20 -10.76
C ALA A 90 23.22 3.97 -10.32
N ALA A 91 24.35 4.17 -9.63
CA ALA A 91 25.15 3.08 -9.08
C ALA A 91 24.37 2.28 -8.03
N GLU A 92 23.64 2.95 -7.14
CA GLU A 92 22.79 2.29 -6.13
C GLU A 92 21.64 1.51 -6.77
N GLY A 93 21.02 2.05 -7.82
CA GLY A 93 19.98 1.37 -8.60
C GLY A 93 20.53 0.14 -9.34
N LEU A 94 21.72 0.25 -9.93
CA LEU A 94 22.37 -0.87 -10.61
C LEU A 94 22.71 -2.01 -9.63
N TRP A 95 23.22 -1.69 -8.45
CA TRP A 95 23.47 -2.68 -7.40
C TRP A 95 22.19 -3.35 -6.90
N ALA A 96 21.10 -2.58 -6.79
CA ALA A 96 19.80 -3.13 -6.41
C ALA A 96 19.27 -4.10 -7.48
N TYR A 97 19.38 -3.75 -8.76
CA TYR A 97 19.02 -4.65 -9.86
C TYR A 97 19.87 -5.92 -9.86
N TYR A 98 21.20 -5.79 -9.73
CA TYR A 98 22.12 -6.93 -9.64
C TYR A 98 21.76 -7.90 -8.51
N THR A 99 21.38 -7.35 -7.35
CA THR A 99 20.94 -8.13 -6.17
C THR A 99 19.74 -9.01 -6.51
N VAL A 100 18.74 -8.47 -7.21
CA VAL A 100 17.54 -9.22 -7.64
C VAL A 100 17.90 -10.28 -8.69
N MET A 101 18.68 -9.90 -9.70
CA MET A 101 19.06 -10.81 -10.79
C MET A 101 19.83 -12.04 -10.32
N HIS A 102 20.67 -11.88 -9.29
CA HIS A 102 21.43 -12.97 -8.70
C HIS A 102 20.76 -13.57 -7.45
N ASN A 103 19.49 -13.24 -7.22
CA ASN A 103 18.67 -13.70 -6.09
C ASN A 103 19.42 -13.59 -4.74
N GLN A 104 20.17 -12.51 -4.58
CA GLN A 104 20.99 -12.26 -3.39
C GLN A 104 20.10 -11.76 -2.25
N SER A 105 20.42 -12.18 -1.04
CA SER A 105 19.68 -11.73 0.14
C SER A 105 19.90 -10.23 0.39
N PHE A 106 18.83 -9.48 0.68
CA PHE A 106 18.99 -8.08 1.12
C PHE A 106 19.83 -7.93 2.39
N ARG A 107 19.99 -9.00 3.18
CA ARG A 107 20.84 -9.01 4.38
C ARG A 107 22.34 -8.95 4.03
N SER A 108 22.76 -9.46 2.86
CA SER A 108 24.16 -9.34 2.43
C SER A 108 24.50 -7.90 2.04
N MET A 109 23.52 -7.09 1.62
CA MET A 109 23.78 -5.69 1.27
C MET A 109 24.27 -4.84 2.45
N ASP A 110 24.04 -5.25 3.70
CA ASP A 110 24.59 -4.55 4.87
C ASP A 110 26.12 -4.68 4.98
N CYS A 111 26.70 -5.82 4.60
CA CYS A 111 28.16 -5.99 4.53
C CYS A 111 28.72 -5.48 3.19
N THR A 112 28.03 -5.73 2.08
CA THR A 112 28.43 -5.25 0.75
C THR A 112 28.51 -3.73 0.68
N CYS A 113 27.58 -3.01 1.31
CA CYS A 113 27.64 -1.55 1.38
C CYS A 113 28.91 -1.05 2.09
N LYS A 114 29.34 -1.72 3.17
CA LYS A 114 30.59 -1.37 3.87
C LYS A 114 31.81 -1.65 3.01
N LEU A 115 31.81 -2.75 2.26
CA LEU A 115 32.87 -3.11 1.33
C LEU A 115 32.98 -2.10 0.17
N ILE A 116 31.86 -1.76 -0.47
CA ILE A 116 31.80 -0.77 -1.56
C ILE A 116 32.29 0.60 -1.08
N LYS A 117 31.91 1.01 0.14
CA LYS A 117 32.42 2.25 0.74
C LYS A 117 33.94 2.26 0.92
N ALA A 118 34.53 1.12 1.23
CA ALA A 118 35.98 0.99 1.42
C ALA A 118 36.75 0.90 0.10
N CYS A 119 36.19 0.24 -0.91
CA CYS A 119 36.89 -0.06 -2.16
C CYS A 119 36.60 0.91 -3.32
N LEU A 120 35.43 1.57 -3.34
CA LEU A 120 34.94 2.32 -4.50
C LEU A 120 34.63 3.77 -4.14
N ASP A 121 33.59 3.99 -3.32
CA ASP A 121 33.12 5.34 -3.02
C ASP A 121 32.49 5.42 -1.63
N ALA A 122 33.04 6.28 -0.77
CA ALA A 122 32.57 6.49 0.59
C ALA A 122 31.12 7.02 0.67
N LYS A 123 30.61 7.63 -0.41
CA LYS A 123 29.25 8.21 -0.48
C LYS A 123 28.18 7.19 -0.83
N PHE A 124 28.54 5.96 -1.20
CA PHE A 124 27.57 4.90 -1.49
C PHE A 124 26.79 4.54 -0.23
N THR A 125 25.44 4.59 -0.21
CA THR A 125 24.65 4.35 1.01
C THR A 125 23.56 3.28 0.84
N CYS A 126 23.66 2.44 -0.20
CA CYS A 126 22.69 1.38 -0.48
C CYS A 126 22.93 0.15 0.41
N SER A 127 22.32 0.18 1.60
CA SER A 127 22.18 -0.96 2.52
C SER A 127 20.79 -1.60 2.38
N ARG A 128 20.48 -2.61 3.22
CA ARG A 128 19.25 -3.43 3.12
C ARG A 128 17.98 -2.65 2.82
N THR A 129 17.61 -1.72 3.70
CA THR A 129 16.31 -1.02 3.60
C THR A 129 16.23 -0.11 2.37
N LYS A 130 17.36 0.42 1.92
CA LYS A 130 17.41 1.31 0.74
C LYS A 130 17.33 0.49 -0.54
N CYS A 131 18.03 -0.64 -0.59
CA CYS A 131 17.96 -1.59 -1.69
C CYS A 131 16.54 -2.15 -1.86
N GLU A 132 15.91 -2.59 -0.76
CA GLU A 132 14.52 -3.09 -0.75
C GLU A 132 13.55 -2.04 -1.29
N ALA A 133 13.63 -0.80 -0.82
CA ALA A 133 12.76 0.28 -1.29
C ALA A 133 12.98 0.61 -2.77
N ILE A 134 14.23 0.64 -3.25
CA ILE A 134 14.50 0.85 -4.69
C ILE A 134 13.84 -0.24 -5.53
N ILE A 135 13.90 -1.49 -5.08
CA ILE A 135 13.33 -2.61 -5.84
C ILE A 135 11.80 -2.55 -5.80
N THR A 136 11.21 -2.47 -4.62
CA THR A 136 9.75 -2.53 -4.45
C THR A 136 9.05 -1.28 -4.97
N ASP A 137 9.57 -0.08 -4.69
CA ASP A 137 8.87 1.15 -5.02
C ASP A 137 9.19 1.65 -6.43
N VAL A 138 10.39 1.37 -6.97
CA VAL A 138 10.82 1.84 -8.29
C VAL A 138 10.75 0.74 -9.34
N LEU A 139 11.55 -0.34 -9.19
CA LEU A 139 11.67 -1.36 -10.23
C LEU A 139 10.38 -2.16 -10.43
N VAL A 140 9.74 -2.59 -9.34
CA VAL A 140 8.48 -3.35 -9.39
C VAL A 140 7.34 -2.47 -9.90
N SER A 141 7.26 -1.21 -9.47
CA SER A 141 6.26 -0.26 -9.99
C SER A 141 6.40 -0.06 -11.50
N TYR A 142 7.63 0.07 -11.99
CA TYR A 142 7.90 0.18 -13.43
C TYR A 142 7.55 -1.11 -14.19
N ALA A 143 7.95 -2.27 -13.66
CA ALA A 143 7.61 -3.56 -14.25
C ALA A 143 6.09 -3.78 -14.32
N ASN A 144 5.35 -3.38 -13.28
CA ASN A 144 3.89 -3.46 -13.26
C ASN A 144 3.23 -2.51 -14.28
N GLN A 145 3.82 -1.34 -14.54
CA GLN A 145 3.31 -0.41 -15.57
C GLN A 145 3.48 -1.00 -16.97
N ILE A 146 4.66 -1.56 -17.26
CA ILE A 146 4.90 -2.27 -18.52
C ILE A 146 3.94 -3.44 -18.67
N LEU A 147 3.83 -4.28 -17.64
CA LEU A 147 2.93 -5.43 -17.64
C LEU A 147 1.47 -5.00 -17.88
N ALA A 148 1.03 -3.88 -17.30
CA ALA A 148 -0.32 -3.36 -17.51
C ALA A 148 -0.53 -2.77 -18.92
N GLU A 149 0.52 -2.26 -19.57
CA GLU A 149 0.46 -1.85 -20.98
C GLU A 149 0.42 -3.06 -21.91
N ASP A 150 1.27 -4.05 -21.67
CA ASP A 150 1.27 -5.31 -22.42
C ASP A 150 -0.08 -6.01 -22.32
N LEU A 151 -0.67 -6.08 -21.12
CA LEU A 151 -2.00 -6.66 -20.92
C LEU A 151 -3.12 -5.90 -21.65
N ARG A 152 -3.01 -4.57 -21.81
CA ARG A 152 -4.00 -3.78 -22.57
C ARG A 152 -3.90 -3.98 -24.07
N ASN A 153 -2.71 -4.30 -24.57
CA ASN A 153 -2.47 -4.56 -25.98
C ASN A 153 -2.80 -6.02 -26.38
N LEU A 154 -3.06 -6.90 -25.42
CA LEU A 154 -3.43 -8.29 -25.66
C LEU A 154 -4.94 -8.45 -25.85
N TRP A 155 -5.33 -9.11 -26.95
CA TRP A 155 -6.72 -9.46 -27.26
C TRP A 155 -7.27 -10.62 -26.39
N TYR A 156 -6.39 -11.48 -25.85
CA TYR A 156 -6.73 -12.48 -24.84
C TYR A 156 -5.61 -12.58 -23.80
N ALA A 157 -5.98 -12.74 -22.53
CA ALA A 157 -5.05 -13.06 -21.46
C ALA A 157 -5.42 -14.43 -20.87
N LEU A 158 -4.50 -15.40 -20.96
CA LEU A 158 -4.63 -16.69 -20.28
C LEU A 158 -4.02 -16.57 -18.89
N CYS A 159 -4.85 -16.31 -17.89
CA CYS A 159 -4.43 -16.40 -16.49
C CYS A 159 -4.56 -17.85 -16.03
N SER A 160 -3.46 -18.60 -16.02
CA SER A 160 -3.43 -19.94 -15.45
C SER A 160 -3.33 -19.87 -13.92
N THR A 161 -4.42 -19.46 -13.26
CA THR A 161 -4.62 -19.86 -11.87
C THR A 161 -4.78 -21.38 -11.88
N GLY A 162 -3.87 -22.08 -11.23
CA GLY A 162 -3.93 -23.54 -11.10
C GLY A 162 -5.35 -23.95 -10.68
N TYR A 163 -6.02 -24.70 -11.56
CA TYR A 163 -7.42 -25.17 -11.46
C TYR A 163 -8.52 -24.11 -11.64
N PHE A 164 -8.69 -23.59 -12.85
CA PHE A 164 -9.95 -23.55 -13.64
C PHE A 164 -9.72 -22.61 -14.83
N GLN A 165 -9.77 -23.14 -16.05
CA GLN A 165 -9.67 -22.32 -17.26
C GLN A 165 -11.01 -21.62 -17.52
N HIS A 166 -11.20 -20.43 -16.96
CA HIS A 166 -12.21 -19.50 -17.45
C HIS A 166 -11.54 -18.47 -18.36
N LEU A 167 -11.87 -18.54 -19.65
CA LEU A 167 -11.55 -17.52 -20.65
C LEU A 167 -12.34 -16.25 -20.27
N TRP A 168 -11.65 -15.20 -19.82
CA TRP A 168 -12.27 -13.88 -19.72
C TRP A 168 -12.04 -13.15 -21.04
N MET A 169 -13.07 -13.08 -21.87
CA MET A 169 -13.11 -12.26 -23.08
C MET A 169 -13.44 -10.84 -22.63
N GLN A 170 -12.48 -9.91 -22.71
CA GLN A 170 -12.79 -8.49 -22.59
C GLN A 170 -13.40 -8.06 -23.93
N GLU A 171 -14.72 -7.88 -23.95
CA GLU A 171 -15.39 -7.24 -25.08
C GLU A 171 -14.83 -5.82 -25.21
N PRO A 172 -14.40 -5.40 -26.42
CA PRO A 172 -13.95 -4.03 -26.62
C PRO A 172 -15.17 -3.11 -26.49
N GLU A 173 -15.18 -2.28 -25.45
CA GLU A 173 -16.05 -1.11 -25.31
C GLU A 173 -15.83 -0.21 -26.53
N GLY A 174 -16.63 -0.46 -27.56
CA GLY A 174 -16.74 0.35 -28.75
C GLY A 174 -17.30 1.70 -28.36
N ILE A 175 -16.44 2.70 -28.43
CA ILE A 175 -16.79 4.09 -28.70
C ILE A 175 -17.89 4.07 -29.78
N PHE A 176 -19.13 4.41 -29.43
CA PHE A 176 -20.20 4.65 -30.40
C PHE A 176 -20.02 6.06 -31.00
N PRO A 177 -19.53 6.23 -32.25
CA PRO A 177 -19.88 7.42 -33.00
C PRO A 177 -21.30 7.21 -33.53
N ASN A 178 -22.21 7.98 -32.94
CA ASN A 178 -23.52 8.28 -33.48
C ASN A 178 -23.36 8.80 -34.93
N LYS A 179 -23.71 7.99 -35.93
CA LYS A 179 -24.13 8.45 -37.25
C LYS A 179 -25.23 7.55 -37.77
N ALA A 180 -26.47 8.00 -37.55
CA ALA A 180 -27.58 7.68 -38.43
C ALA A 180 -27.19 8.07 -39.86
N GLY A 181 -27.09 7.05 -40.72
CA GLY A 181 -26.84 7.17 -42.15
C GLY A 181 -27.71 6.15 -42.85
N HIS A 182 -28.92 6.60 -43.18
CA HIS A 182 -29.83 6.00 -44.14
C HIS A 182 -29.10 5.80 -45.47
N CYS A 183 -29.28 4.65 -46.15
CA CYS A 183 -29.35 4.52 -47.61
C CYS A 183 -29.56 3.06 -48.03
N ASP A 184 -30.69 2.87 -48.72
CA ASP A 184 -31.04 1.94 -49.81
C ASP A 184 -30.98 0.41 -49.62
#